data_AF-A0A800EAH9-F1
#
_entry.id   AF-A0A800EAH9-F1
#
_cell.length_a   1.000
_cell.length_b   1.000
_cell.length_c   1.000
_cell.angle_alpha   90.00
_cell.angle_beta   90.00
_cell.angle_gamma   90.00
#
_symmetry.space_group_name_H-M   'P 1'
#
loop_
_entity.id
_entity.type
_entity.pdbx_description
1 polymer ?
#
loop_
_entity_poly.entity_id
_entity_poly.type
_entity_poly.pdbx_seq_one_letter_code
_entity_poly.pdbx_strand_id
1 'polypeptide(L)'
;MKKIAPYILTILACLFILFIYGVIVTLLGIKENYGGLIPILFLVFILSYVWKTIVGLSNSNEHKRSIIILRMILGIFVGLIVGNIAIMGLHYLSMIVYPLPEGTDMSDMNAIAEYVKIAPLGSLLMVMLAHIGGTFLAGLSTALVSKKMLTVYIIGSFFTLAGIYNLYVLPHPWWFNLEAILYLPAAVFGFNLIAKKN
;
A
#
# COMPACT_ATOMS: atom_id res chain seq x y z
N MET A 1 -28.11 -4.80 14.77
CA MET A 1 -26.89 -4.68 13.94
C MET A 1 -25.75 -3.81 14.53
N LYS A 2 -25.98 -2.91 15.51
CA LYS A 2 -24.93 -2.02 16.09
C LYS A 2 -23.82 -2.70 16.92
N LYS A 3 -23.93 -4.01 17.20
CA LYS A 3 -22.94 -4.75 18.03
C LYS A 3 -21.85 -5.48 17.22
N ILE A 4 -21.96 -5.61 15.89
CA ILE A 4 -21.06 -6.49 15.10
C ILE A 4 -19.84 -5.75 14.53
N ALA A 5 -19.97 -4.46 14.21
CA ALA A 5 -18.89 -3.62 13.67
C ALA A 5 -17.54 -3.70 14.42
N PRO A 6 -17.49 -3.71 15.77
CA PRO A 6 -16.21 -3.77 16.49
C PRO A 6 -15.49 -5.11 16.36
N TYR A 7 -16.22 -6.22 16.19
CA TYR A 7 -15.61 -7.54 15.96
C TYR A 7 -14.99 -7.64 14.57
N ILE A 8 -15.70 -7.10 13.56
CA ILE A 8 -15.18 -6.97 12.19
C ILE A 8 -13.93 -6.08 12.18
N LEU A 9 -13.89 -5.03 13.02
CA LEU A 9 -12.73 -4.16 13.18
C LEU A 9 -11.46 -4.90 13.54
N THR A 10 -11.56 -5.70 14.59
CA THR A 10 -10.39 -6.36 15.15
C THR A 10 -9.91 -7.42 14.19
N ILE A 11 -10.83 -8.19 13.60
CA ILE A 11 -10.50 -9.16 12.56
C ILE A 11 -9.78 -8.48 11.39
N LEU A 12 -10.29 -7.37 10.86
CA LEU A 12 -9.67 -6.65 9.74
C LEU A 12 -8.32 -6.02 10.11
N ALA A 13 -8.16 -5.46 11.32
CA ALA A 13 -6.89 -4.91 11.79
C ALA A 13 -5.83 -6.01 11.90
N CYS A 14 -6.21 -7.17 12.42
CA CYS A 14 -5.30 -8.31 12.59
C CYS A 14 -4.90 -8.91 11.24
N LEU A 15 -5.85 -9.03 10.30
CA LEU A 15 -5.57 -9.42 8.93
C LEU A 15 -4.65 -8.41 8.21
N PHE A 16 -4.79 -7.11 8.47
CA PHE A 16 -3.89 -6.09 7.92
C PHE A 16 -2.46 -6.22 8.44
N ILE A 17 -2.30 -6.41 9.75
CA ILE A 17 -0.97 -6.57 10.34
C ILE A 17 -0.31 -7.86 9.80
N LEU A 18 -1.07 -8.95 9.66
CA LEU A 18 -0.59 -10.18 9.05
C LEU A 18 -0.21 -9.99 7.57
N PHE A 19 -0.98 -9.22 6.82
CA PHE A 19 -0.65 -8.87 5.43
C PHE A 19 0.64 -8.05 5.34
N ILE A 20 0.77 -6.99 6.14
CA ILE A 20 1.99 -6.16 6.17
C ILE A 20 3.20 -6.98 6.63
N TYR A 21 3.04 -7.86 7.62
CA TYR A 21 4.08 -8.80 8.03
C TYR A 21 4.51 -9.70 6.88
N GLY A 22 3.55 -10.33 6.17
CA GLY A 22 3.85 -11.17 5.01
C GLY A 22 4.57 -10.41 3.89
N VAL A 23 4.15 -9.18 3.61
CA VAL A 23 4.83 -8.29 2.65
C VAL A 23 6.26 -8.00 3.09
N ILE A 24 6.49 -7.64 4.36
CA ILE A 24 7.83 -7.35 4.90
C ILE A 24 8.73 -8.59 4.85
N VAL A 25 8.23 -9.76 5.27
CA VAL A 25 8.98 -11.02 5.24
C VAL A 25 9.39 -11.38 3.81
N THR A 26 8.46 -11.22 2.86
CA THR A 26 8.72 -11.45 1.43
C THR A 26 9.77 -10.48 0.89
N LEU A 27 9.66 -9.18 1.19
CA LEU A 27 10.59 -8.15 0.72
C LEU A 27 11.99 -8.29 1.31
N LEU A 28 12.10 -8.78 2.55
CA LEU A 28 13.38 -8.96 3.24
C LEU A 28 14.04 -10.32 2.97
N GLY A 29 13.41 -11.19 2.18
CA GLY A 29 13.96 -12.51 1.83
C GLY A 29 14.19 -13.41 3.05
N ILE A 30 13.45 -13.19 4.14
CA ILE A 30 13.64 -13.93 5.40
C ILE A 30 13.11 -15.36 5.20
N LYS A 31 14.01 -16.35 5.09
CA LYS A 31 13.64 -17.77 5.16
C LYS A 31 13.25 -18.09 6.61
N GLU A 32 11.96 -18.36 6.86
CA GLU A 32 11.50 -18.69 8.20
C GLU A 32 12.01 -20.06 8.66
N ASN A 33 12.69 -20.09 9.82
CA ASN A 33 12.96 -21.31 10.60
C ASN A 33 12.01 -21.47 11.81
N TYR A 34 11.02 -20.58 11.97
CA TYR A 34 10.10 -20.52 13.13
C TYR A 34 8.62 -20.64 12.72
N GLY A 35 8.30 -21.48 11.75
CA GLY A 35 7.02 -21.56 11.03
C GLY A 35 5.75 -21.95 11.83
N GLY A 36 5.72 -21.75 13.16
CA GLY A 36 4.52 -22.01 13.97
C GLY A 36 4.36 -21.13 15.21
N LEU A 37 5.44 -20.57 15.78
CA LEU A 37 5.35 -19.84 17.05
C LEU A 37 4.83 -18.41 16.88
N ILE A 38 5.21 -17.75 15.78
CA ILE A 38 4.84 -16.36 15.47
C ILE A 38 3.32 -16.23 15.21
N PRO A 39 2.67 -17.10 14.42
CA PRO A 39 1.21 -17.09 14.26
C PRO A 39 0.44 -17.29 15.57
N ILE A 40 0.95 -18.13 16.47
CA ILE A 40 0.31 -18.44 17.77
C ILE A 40 0.39 -17.23 18.72
N LEU A 41 1.56 -16.60 18.83
CA LEU A 41 1.72 -15.39 19.63
C LEU A 41 0.86 -14.24 19.10
N PHE A 42 0.74 -14.15 17.76
CA PHE A 42 -0.22 -13.24 17.13
C PHE A 42 -1.65 -13.59 17.50
N LEU A 43 -2.08 -14.84 17.40
CA LEU A 43 -3.43 -15.28 17.77
C LEU A 43 -3.76 -14.92 19.22
N VAL A 44 -2.83 -15.13 20.15
CA VAL A 44 -3.00 -14.78 21.58
C VAL A 44 -3.11 -13.26 21.77
N PHE A 45 -2.31 -12.48 21.06
CA PHE A 45 -2.39 -11.01 21.09
C PHE A 45 -3.74 -10.51 20.53
N ILE A 46 -4.19 -11.09 19.42
CA ILE A 46 -5.49 -10.81 18.79
C ILE A 46 -6.61 -11.12 19.78
N LEU A 47 -6.63 -12.31 20.39
CA LEU A 47 -7.66 -12.72 21.34
C LEU A 47 -7.70 -11.81 22.59
N SER A 48 -6.54 -11.42 23.12
CA SER A 48 -6.42 -10.51 24.26
C SER A 48 -6.95 -9.10 23.94
N TYR A 49 -6.68 -8.61 22.73
CA TYR A 49 -7.15 -7.30 22.29
C TYR A 49 -8.64 -7.30 21.95
N VAL A 50 -9.13 -8.37 21.29
CA VAL A 50 -10.57 -8.62 21.07
C VAL A 50 -11.31 -8.58 22.41
N TRP A 51 -10.81 -9.29 23.43
CA TRP A 51 -11.43 -9.32 24.76
C TRP A 51 -11.53 -7.93 25.42
N LYS A 52 -10.45 -7.14 25.39
CA LYS A 52 -10.47 -5.77 25.92
C LYS A 52 -11.46 -4.87 25.17
N THR A 53 -11.61 -5.09 23.86
CA THR A 53 -12.55 -4.34 23.02
C THR A 53 -13.99 -4.70 23.35
N ILE A 54 -14.29 -5.99 23.57
CA ILE A 54 -15.63 -6.48 23.99
C ILE A 54 -16.11 -5.79 25.28
N VAL A 55 -15.22 -5.62 26.26
CA VAL A 55 -15.56 -5.03 27.57
C VAL A 55 -15.73 -3.50 27.50
N GLY A 56 -14.99 -2.81 26.62
CA GLY A 56 -15.01 -1.35 26.53
C GLY A 56 -16.26 -0.73 25.86
N LEU A 57 -17.02 -1.50 25.08
CA LEU A 57 -18.02 -0.97 24.13
C LEU A 57 -19.43 -0.69 24.70
N SER A 58 -19.59 -0.68 26.03
CA SER A 58 -20.84 -0.28 26.69
C SER A 58 -21.18 1.22 26.52
N ASN A 59 -20.20 2.04 26.09
CA ASN A 59 -20.34 3.49 25.97
C ASN A 59 -20.58 3.96 24.52
N SER A 60 -21.56 4.87 24.30
CA SER A 60 -21.91 5.42 22.98
C SER A 60 -20.76 6.14 22.26
N ASN A 61 -19.79 6.68 22.99
CA ASN A 61 -18.60 7.30 22.43
C ASN A 61 -17.61 6.28 21.84
N GLU A 62 -17.53 5.09 22.43
CA GLU A 62 -16.68 4.01 21.96
C GLU A 62 -17.18 3.46 20.61
N HIS A 63 -18.50 3.38 20.43
CA HIS A 63 -19.09 2.98 19.15
C HIS A 63 -18.70 3.92 17.99
N LYS A 64 -18.74 5.25 18.21
CA LYS A 64 -18.32 6.23 17.18
C LYS A 64 -16.83 6.09 16.85
N ARG A 65 -15.98 5.88 17.88
CA ARG A 65 -14.55 5.63 17.69
C ARG A 65 -14.28 4.38 16.86
N SER A 66 -14.97 3.27 17.14
CA SER A 66 -14.83 2.04 16.35
C SER A 66 -15.16 2.26 14.88
N ILE A 67 -16.24 2.97 14.54
CA ILE A 67 -16.61 3.23 13.14
C ILE A 67 -15.53 4.05 12.41
N ILE A 68 -14.94 5.04 13.09
CA ILE A 68 -13.85 5.84 12.51
C ILE A 68 -12.65 4.94 12.21
N ILE A 69 -12.25 4.11 13.17
CA ILE A 69 -11.14 3.17 13.01
C ILE A 69 -11.43 2.17 11.87
N LEU A 70 -12.68 1.68 11.72
CA LEU A 70 -13.09 0.82 10.60
C LEU A 70 -12.80 1.46 9.27
N ARG A 71 -13.30 2.69 9.11
CA ARG A 71 -13.13 3.46 7.88
C ARG A 71 -11.67 3.72 7.61
N MET A 72 -10.87 3.95 8.65
CA MET A 72 -9.43 4.12 8.49
C MET A 72 -8.76 2.87 7.94
N ILE A 73 -9.01 1.71 8.54
CA ILE A 73 -8.45 0.42 8.10
C ILE A 73 -8.90 0.10 6.67
N LEU A 74 -10.20 0.16 6.41
CA LEU A 74 -10.76 -0.09 5.07
C LEU A 74 -10.22 0.89 4.03
N GLY A 75 -10.07 2.17 4.39
CA GLY A 75 -9.50 3.17 3.49
C GLY A 75 -8.07 2.87 3.11
N ILE A 76 -7.25 2.41 4.05
CA ILE A 76 -5.87 1.98 3.76
C ILE A 76 -5.88 0.79 2.79
N PHE A 77 -6.69 -0.25 3.04
CA PHE A 77 -6.77 -1.40 2.13
C PHE A 77 -7.22 -1.02 0.72
N VAL A 78 -8.28 -0.20 0.62
CA VAL A 78 -8.77 0.29 -0.67
C VAL A 78 -7.70 1.11 -1.38
N GLY A 79 -6.99 1.97 -0.66
CA GLY A 79 -5.84 2.71 -1.16
C GLY A 79 -4.76 1.82 -1.76
N LEU A 80 -4.32 0.82 -1.01
CA LEU A 80 -3.29 -0.12 -1.45
C LEU A 80 -3.71 -0.90 -2.70
N ILE A 81 -4.93 -1.46 -2.71
CA ILE A 81 -5.42 -2.27 -3.83
C ILE A 81 -5.57 -1.42 -5.08
N VAL A 82 -6.28 -0.29 -4.99
CA VAL A 82 -6.53 0.58 -6.13
C VAL A 82 -5.22 1.20 -6.64
N GLY A 83 -4.32 1.59 -5.74
CA GLY A 83 -3.01 2.11 -6.10
C GLY A 83 -2.20 1.11 -6.90
N ASN A 84 -2.08 -0.13 -6.43
CA ASN A 84 -1.33 -1.18 -7.15
C ASN A 84 -1.97 -1.53 -8.49
N ILE A 85 -3.30 -1.64 -8.56
CA ILE A 85 -4.01 -1.87 -9.83
C ILE A 85 -3.71 -0.72 -10.82
N ALA A 86 -3.73 0.53 -10.34
CA ALA A 86 -3.43 1.68 -11.18
C ALA A 86 -1.98 1.69 -11.68
N ILE A 87 -1.00 1.40 -10.81
CA ILE A 87 0.42 1.28 -11.21
C ILE A 87 0.55 0.21 -12.30
N MET A 88 0.01 -0.98 -12.08
CA MET A 88 0.11 -2.08 -13.04
C MET A 88 -0.59 -1.77 -14.35
N GLY A 89 -1.76 -1.13 -14.31
CA GLY A 89 -2.47 -0.68 -15.51
C GLY A 89 -1.66 0.35 -16.31
N LEU A 90 -1.02 1.30 -15.63
CA LEU A 90 -0.17 2.30 -16.28
C LEU A 90 1.13 1.71 -16.81
N HIS A 91 1.74 0.73 -16.12
CA HIS A 91 2.86 -0.06 -16.65
C HIS A 91 2.46 -0.82 -17.91
N TYR A 92 1.29 -1.46 -17.92
CA TYR A 92 0.79 -2.16 -19.10
C TYR A 92 0.61 -1.21 -20.28
N LEU A 93 0.02 -0.04 -20.05
CA LEU A 93 -0.08 0.99 -21.08
C LEU A 93 1.30 1.46 -21.57
N SER A 94 2.28 1.61 -20.67
CA SER A 94 3.66 1.91 -21.04
C SER A 94 4.24 0.84 -21.95
N MET A 95 4.00 -0.45 -21.69
CA MET A 95 4.51 -1.55 -22.51
C MET A 95 3.85 -1.65 -23.89
N ILE A 96 2.65 -1.09 -24.07
CA ILE A 96 2.04 -0.95 -25.39
C ILE A 96 2.78 0.10 -26.23
N VAL A 97 3.18 1.21 -25.61
CA VAL A 97 3.86 2.34 -26.28
C VAL A 97 5.37 2.07 -26.45
N TYR A 98 5.98 1.46 -25.43
CA TYR A 98 7.38 1.06 -25.37
C TYR A 98 7.46 -0.45 -25.07
N PRO A 99 7.32 -1.30 -26.10
CA PRO A 99 7.39 -2.74 -25.92
C PRO A 99 8.73 -3.17 -25.31
N LEU A 100 8.65 -4.17 -24.43
CA LEU A 100 9.84 -4.84 -23.92
C LEU A 100 10.53 -5.62 -25.04
N PRO A 101 11.85 -5.85 -24.95
CA PRO A 101 12.55 -6.78 -25.82
C PRO A 101 11.89 -8.16 -25.81
N GLU A 102 11.91 -8.83 -26.96
CA GLU A 102 11.30 -10.14 -27.12
C GLU A 102 11.88 -11.16 -26.13
N GLY A 103 11.00 -11.88 -25.43
CA GLY A 103 11.40 -12.85 -24.40
C GLY A 103 11.74 -12.25 -23.03
N THR A 104 11.54 -10.95 -22.81
CA THR A 104 11.73 -10.35 -21.47
C THR A 104 10.69 -10.91 -20.49
N ASP A 105 11.15 -11.62 -19.48
CA ASP A 105 10.31 -12.10 -18.37
C ASP A 105 10.19 -11.01 -17.28
N MET A 106 8.99 -10.49 -17.10
CA MET A 106 8.68 -9.48 -16.06
C MET A 106 8.67 -10.04 -14.64
N SER A 107 8.82 -11.35 -14.46
CA SER A 107 9.04 -11.99 -13.17
C SER A 107 10.52 -12.16 -12.82
N ASP A 108 11.43 -11.97 -13.79
CA ASP A 108 12.88 -12.02 -13.57
C ASP A 108 13.45 -10.61 -13.34
N MET A 109 13.88 -10.35 -12.11
CA MET A 109 14.47 -9.07 -11.73
C MET A 109 15.75 -8.75 -12.51
N ASN A 110 16.52 -9.75 -12.92
CA ASN A 110 17.72 -9.53 -13.74
C ASN A 110 17.35 -9.08 -15.15
N ALA A 111 16.30 -9.67 -15.74
CA ALA A 111 15.81 -9.28 -17.06
C ALA A 111 15.29 -7.83 -17.05
N ILE A 112 14.57 -7.45 -15.99
CA ILE A 112 14.13 -6.05 -15.80
C ILE A 112 15.35 -5.12 -15.66
N ALA A 113 16.35 -5.49 -14.85
CA ALA A 113 17.55 -4.68 -14.66
C ALA A 113 18.32 -4.45 -15.98
N GLU A 114 18.45 -5.47 -16.83
CA GLU A 114 19.07 -5.32 -18.16
C GLU A 114 18.24 -4.42 -19.07
N TYR A 115 16.91 -4.56 -19.06
CA TYR A 115 16.02 -3.66 -19.83
C TYR A 115 16.19 -2.20 -19.40
N VAL A 116 16.23 -1.91 -18.10
CA VAL A 116 16.30 -0.53 -17.61
C VAL A 116 17.59 0.19 -18.08
N LYS A 117 18.70 -0.54 -18.26
CA LYS A 117 19.96 0.04 -18.78
C LYS A 117 19.83 0.59 -20.20
N ILE A 118 18.97 -0.02 -21.03
CA ILE A 118 18.74 0.35 -22.43
C ILE A 118 17.40 1.04 -22.64
N ALA A 119 16.62 1.23 -21.58
CA ALA A 119 15.26 1.76 -21.67
C ALA A 119 15.27 3.18 -22.28
N PRO A 120 14.42 3.44 -23.29
CA PRO A 120 14.26 4.78 -23.82
C PRO A 120 13.79 5.74 -22.71
N LEU A 121 14.24 7.00 -22.76
CA LEU A 121 13.84 8.04 -21.80
C LEU A 121 12.31 8.09 -21.62
N GLY A 122 11.55 7.99 -22.71
CA GLY A 122 10.09 7.99 -22.67
C GLY A 122 9.48 6.83 -21.87
N SER A 123 10.08 5.63 -21.93
CA SER A 123 9.62 4.48 -21.13
C SER A 123 9.84 4.74 -19.65
N LEU A 124 10.97 5.31 -19.26
CA LEU A 124 11.25 5.65 -17.86
C LEU A 124 10.31 6.74 -17.35
N LEU A 125 10.03 7.77 -18.15
CA LEU A 125 9.02 8.78 -17.78
C LEU A 125 7.63 8.17 -17.61
N MET A 126 7.25 7.20 -18.43
CA MET A 126 5.97 6.48 -18.29
C MET A 126 5.91 5.60 -17.04
N VAL A 127 7.01 4.95 -16.65
CA VAL A 127 7.12 4.24 -15.36
C VAL A 127 6.98 5.22 -14.20
N MET A 128 7.66 6.36 -14.26
CA MET A 128 7.55 7.40 -13.23
C MET A 128 6.12 7.94 -13.11
N LEU A 129 5.45 8.15 -14.24
CA LEU A 129 4.03 8.51 -14.28
C LEU A 129 3.13 7.40 -13.71
N ALA A 130 3.45 6.13 -13.95
CA ALA A 130 2.71 5.01 -13.40
C ALA A 130 2.78 4.96 -11.88
N HIS A 131 3.98 5.06 -11.32
CA HIS A 131 4.21 5.06 -9.87
C HIS A 131 3.55 6.27 -9.18
N ILE A 132 3.79 7.48 -9.69
CA ILE A 132 3.22 8.71 -9.11
C ILE A 132 1.70 8.75 -9.30
N GLY A 133 1.21 8.40 -10.50
CA GLY A 133 -0.21 8.38 -10.84
C GLY A 133 -0.98 7.33 -10.04
N GLY A 134 -0.42 6.13 -9.88
CA GLY A 134 -1.00 5.10 -9.04
C GLY A 134 -1.02 5.49 -7.56
N THR A 135 0.03 6.14 -7.06
CA THR A 135 0.08 6.67 -5.68
C THR A 135 -0.93 7.80 -5.46
N PHE A 136 -1.12 8.67 -6.45
CA PHE A 136 -2.20 9.65 -6.46
C PHE A 136 -3.59 8.99 -6.36
N LEU A 137 -3.84 7.97 -7.18
CA LEU A 137 -5.11 7.22 -7.17
C LEU A 137 -5.30 6.43 -5.86
N ALA A 138 -4.23 5.97 -5.23
CA ALA A 138 -4.27 5.36 -3.89
C ALA A 138 -4.74 6.36 -2.83
N GLY A 139 -4.22 7.59 -2.86
CA GLY A 139 -4.67 8.67 -1.98
C GLY A 139 -6.13 9.04 -2.21
N LEU A 140 -6.53 9.18 -3.48
CA LEU A 140 -7.90 9.49 -3.88
C LEU A 140 -8.89 8.42 -3.41
N SER A 141 -8.59 7.14 -3.64
CA SER A 141 -9.47 6.03 -3.25
C SER A 141 -9.52 5.84 -1.73
N THR A 142 -8.41 6.06 -1.03
CA THR A 142 -8.38 6.11 0.45
C THR A 142 -9.37 7.14 0.99
N ALA A 143 -9.38 8.34 0.38
CA ALA A 143 -10.25 9.43 0.78
C ALA A 143 -11.74 9.16 0.55
N LEU A 144 -12.10 8.23 -0.36
CA LEU A 144 -13.50 7.82 -0.55
C LEU A 144 -14.04 7.05 0.68
N VAL A 145 -13.16 6.41 1.46
CA VAL A 145 -13.54 5.58 2.60
C VAL A 145 -13.24 6.26 3.94
N SER A 146 -12.05 6.87 4.07
CA SER A 146 -11.56 7.54 5.28
C SER A 146 -11.19 8.99 5.01
N LYS A 147 -11.68 9.91 5.84
CA LYS A 147 -11.31 11.33 5.80
C LYS A 147 -10.22 11.70 6.80
N LYS A 148 -9.60 10.72 7.46
CA LYS A 148 -8.55 10.96 8.46
C LYS A 148 -7.18 11.09 7.78
N MET A 149 -6.52 12.23 7.95
CA MET A 149 -5.20 12.52 7.37
C MET A 149 -4.14 11.43 7.66
N LEU A 150 -4.21 10.77 8.83
CA LEU A 150 -3.30 9.67 9.14
C LEU A 150 -3.32 8.55 8.08
N THR A 151 -4.49 8.26 7.48
CA THR A 151 -4.59 7.20 6.47
C THR A 151 -3.82 7.51 5.19
N VAL A 152 -3.79 8.77 4.74
CA VAL A 152 -3.02 9.14 3.55
C VAL A 152 -1.53 9.21 3.84
N TYR A 153 -1.11 9.61 5.05
CA TYR A 153 0.30 9.56 5.42
C TYR A 153 0.83 8.12 5.46
N ILE A 154 0.01 7.16 5.91
CA ILE A 154 0.37 5.73 5.87
C ILE A 154 0.51 5.26 4.42
N ILE A 155 -0.47 5.57 3.56
CA ILE A 155 -0.45 5.15 2.15
C ILE A 155 0.69 5.80 1.36
N GLY A 156 0.86 7.12 1.47
CA GLY A 156 1.95 7.84 0.83
C GLY A 156 3.31 7.32 1.27
N SER A 157 3.51 7.09 2.58
CA SER A 157 4.76 6.51 3.10
C SER A 157 4.99 5.10 2.58
N PHE A 158 3.95 4.27 2.48
CA PHE A 158 4.07 2.91 1.94
C PHE A 158 4.59 2.94 0.49
N PHE A 159 3.97 3.73 -0.39
CA PHE A 159 4.40 3.84 -1.78
C PHE A 159 5.77 4.52 -1.92
N THR A 160 6.09 5.52 -1.08
CA THR A 160 7.44 6.10 -1.02
C THR A 160 8.49 5.04 -0.69
N LEU A 161 8.26 4.21 0.33
CA LEU A 161 9.20 3.16 0.73
C LEU A 161 9.34 2.08 -0.34
N ALA A 162 8.23 1.69 -0.98
CA ALA A 162 8.26 0.75 -2.11
C ALA A 162 9.04 1.33 -3.31
N GLY A 163 8.85 2.61 -3.62
CA GLY A 163 9.60 3.31 -4.65
C GLY A 163 11.10 3.40 -4.35
N ILE A 164 11.47 3.78 -3.12
CA ILE A 164 12.87 3.80 -2.67
C ILE A 164 13.49 2.40 -2.77
N TYR A 165 12.76 1.36 -2.41
CA TYR A 165 13.21 -0.02 -2.57
C TYR A 165 13.48 -0.35 -4.04
N ASN A 166 12.58 0.03 -4.96
CA ASN A 166 12.81 -0.15 -6.40
C ASN A 166 14.06 0.60 -6.89
N LEU A 167 14.29 1.83 -6.44
CA LEU A 167 15.51 2.60 -6.76
C LEU A 167 16.78 1.90 -6.23
N TYR A 168 16.70 1.23 -5.09
CA TYR A 168 17.82 0.50 -4.53
C TYR A 168 18.14 -0.80 -5.30
N VAL A 169 17.11 -1.48 -5.80
CA VAL A 169 17.25 -2.80 -6.45
C VAL A 169 17.57 -2.67 -7.94
N LEU A 170 16.97 -1.73 -8.65
CA LEU A 170 17.10 -1.60 -10.10
C LEU A 170 18.11 -0.51 -10.50
N PRO A 171 18.97 -0.78 -11.50
CA PRO A 171 19.81 0.27 -12.06
C PRO A 171 18.91 1.35 -12.65
N HIS A 172 19.25 2.62 -12.45
CA HIS A 172 18.46 3.74 -12.96
C HIS A 172 19.36 4.95 -13.21
N PRO A 173 18.99 5.85 -14.14
CA PRO A 173 19.72 7.09 -14.31
C PRO A 173 19.50 8.02 -13.11
N TRP A 174 20.51 8.82 -12.76
CA TRP A 174 20.51 9.64 -11.53
C TRP A 174 19.28 10.53 -11.38
N TRP A 175 18.74 11.08 -12.48
CA TRP A 175 17.58 11.98 -12.46
C TRP A 175 16.29 11.27 -12.04
N PHE A 176 16.22 9.94 -12.16
CA PHE A 176 15.03 9.15 -11.80
C PHE A 176 14.78 9.16 -10.28
N ASN A 177 15.79 9.47 -9.47
CA ASN A 177 15.67 9.64 -8.02
C ASN A 177 14.67 10.73 -7.62
N LEU A 178 14.35 11.68 -8.51
CA LEU A 178 13.30 12.68 -8.29
C LEU A 178 11.94 12.06 -7.97
N GLU A 179 11.69 10.82 -8.42
CA GLU A 179 10.47 10.10 -8.13
C GLU A 179 10.23 9.92 -6.61
N ALA A 180 11.28 9.66 -5.83
CA ALA A 180 11.18 9.35 -4.40
C ALA A 180 10.45 10.45 -3.59
N ILE A 181 10.65 11.71 -3.97
CA ILE A 181 10.04 12.86 -3.29
C ILE A 181 8.60 13.15 -3.76
N LEU A 182 8.14 12.53 -4.85
CA LEU A 182 6.85 12.83 -5.47
C LEU A 182 5.72 11.92 -4.98
N TYR A 183 6.03 10.73 -4.48
CA TYR A 183 5.04 9.76 -3.96
C TYR A 183 4.12 10.34 -2.87
N LEU A 184 4.69 10.85 -1.79
CA LEU A 184 3.91 11.36 -0.66
C LEU A 184 3.06 12.59 -1.05
N PRO A 185 3.61 13.61 -1.75
CA PRO A 185 2.81 14.71 -2.30
C PRO A 185 1.67 14.23 -3.20
N ALA A 186 1.91 13.25 -4.06
CA ALA A 186 0.89 12.72 -4.97
C ALA A 186 -0.27 12.06 -4.20
N ALA A 187 0.03 11.20 -3.21
CA ALA A 187 -0.99 10.60 -2.35
C ALA A 187 -1.81 11.67 -1.60
N VAL A 188 -1.13 12.66 -0.99
CA VAL A 188 -1.78 13.75 -0.25
C VAL A 188 -2.64 14.61 -1.18
N PHE A 189 -2.17 14.89 -2.39
CA PHE A 189 -2.93 15.65 -3.38
C PHE A 189 -4.22 14.91 -3.77
N GLY A 190 -4.13 13.64 -4.16
CA GLY A 190 -5.30 12.81 -4.50
C GLY A 190 -6.29 12.71 -3.35
N PHE A 191 -5.80 12.53 -2.13
CA PHE A 191 -6.64 12.49 -0.94
C PHE A 191 -7.40 13.81 -0.70
N ASN A 192 -6.70 14.94 -0.81
CA ASN A 192 -7.27 16.26 -0.53
C ASN A 192 -8.40 16.66 -1.49
N LEU A 193 -8.37 16.18 -2.74
CA LEU A 193 -9.45 16.46 -3.72
C LEU A 193 -10.81 15.94 -3.26
N ILE A 194 -10.84 14.85 -2.50
CA ILE A 194 -12.07 14.25 -1.98
C ILE A 194 -12.27 14.62 -0.51
N ALA A 195 -11.20 14.81 0.26
CA ALA A 195 -11.29 15.05 1.71
C ALA A 195 -11.69 16.49 2.08
N LYS A 196 -11.30 17.49 1.28
CA LYS A 196 -11.64 18.91 1.52
C LYS A 196 -13.04 19.32 1.08
N LYS A 197 -13.80 18.44 0.40
CA LYS A 197 -15.09 18.79 -0.22
C LYS A 197 -16.28 18.82 0.77
N ASN A 198 -16.04 19.01 2.07
CA ASN A 198 -17.06 19.11 3.12
C ASN A 198 -16.76 20.28 4.05
#